data_AF-A0A0B7BVE3-F1
#
_entry.id   AF-A0A0B7BVE3-F1
#
_cell.length_a   1.000
_cell.length_b   1.000
_cell.length_c   1.000
_cell.angle_alpha   90.00
_cell.angle_beta   90.00
_cell.angle_gamma   90.00
#
_symmetry.space_group_name_H-M   'P 1'
#
loop_
_entity.id
_entity.type
_entity.pdbx_description
1 polymer ?
#
loop_
_entity_poly.entity_id
_entity_poly.type
_entity_poly.pdbx_seq_one_letter_code
_entity_poly.pdbx_strand_id
1 'polypeptide(L)'
;MEHTIEKHNSNIQDLCRICGEKLLTSKNYQHSSKPALCIEHIGDIFYVFGVNVNKDLPNKHPAFICLTCLNKIEHITLTLSENCLKNAQHLAATTRNIWTCFNSELSINECSLCFHYSQIMA
;
A
#
# COMPACT_ATOMS: atom_id res chain seq x y z
N MET A 1 -11.26 -14.39 -15.16
CA MET A 1 -10.38 -13.26 -15.52
C MET A 1 -8.96 -13.80 -15.48
N GLU A 2 -8.17 -13.58 -16.53
CA GLU A 2 -6.83 -14.17 -16.65
C GLU A 2 -5.83 -13.47 -15.73
N HIS A 3 -4.94 -14.24 -15.10
CA HIS A 3 -3.88 -13.71 -14.26
C HIS A 3 -2.66 -13.37 -15.12
N THR A 4 -2.63 -12.15 -15.68
CA THR A 4 -1.49 -11.68 -16.49
C THR A 4 -0.59 -10.73 -15.72
N ILE A 5 0.66 -10.58 -16.16
CA ILE A 5 1.63 -9.67 -15.55
C ILE A 5 1.19 -8.21 -15.63
N GLU A 6 0.53 -7.81 -16.72
CA GLU A 6 -0.02 -6.46 -16.89
C GLU A 6 -1.11 -6.19 -15.86
N LYS A 7 -1.99 -7.17 -15.63
CA LYS A 7 -3.06 -7.04 -14.64
C LYS A 7 -2.50 -6.98 -13.22
N HIS A 8 -1.53 -7.84 -12.89
CA HIS A 8 -0.82 -7.84 -11.61
C HIS A 8 -0.16 -6.49 -11.34
N ASN A 9 0.60 -5.98 -12.30
CA ASN A 9 1.27 -4.68 -12.19
C ASN A 9 0.27 -3.52 -12.10
N SER A 10 -0.83 -3.56 -12.85
CA SER A 10 -1.91 -2.56 -12.73
C SER A 10 -2.53 -2.58 -11.34
N ASN A 11 -2.79 -3.76 -10.78
CA ASN A 11 -3.34 -3.89 -9.43
C ASN A 11 -2.37 -3.31 -8.39
N ILE A 12 -1.05 -3.52 -8.53
CA ILE A 12 -0.04 -2.94 -7.63
C ILE A 12 -0.13 -1.41 -7.57
N GLN A 13 -0.23 -0.75 -8.73
CA GLN A 13 -0.20 0.72 -8.81
C GLN A 13 -1.42 1.39 -8.19
N ASP A 14 -2.52 0.64 -8.05
CA ASP A 14 -3.78 1.12 -7.50
C ASP A 14 -3.90 0.95 -5.98
N LEU A 15 -2.88 0.40 -5.31
CA LEU A 15 -2.91 0.10 -3.87
C LEU A 15 -1.98 0.99 -3.06
N CYS A 16 -2.35 1.26 -1.81
CA CYS A 16 -1.48 1.88 -0.83
C CYS A 16 -0.42 0.89 -0.35
N ARG A 17 0.85 1.30 -0.39
CA ARG A 17 1.99 0.49 0.09
C ARG A 17 1.85 0.03 1.55
N ILE A 18 1.19 0.83 2.38
CA ILE A 18 1.11 0.64 3.83
C ILE A 18 -0.11 -0.20 4.24
N CYS A 19 -1.31 0.21 3.80
CA CYS A 19 -2.55 -0.40 4.26
C CYS A 19 -3.19 -1.35 3.25
N GLY A 20 -2.72 -1.38 2.00
CA GLY A 20 -3.31 -2.23 0.96
C GLY A 20 -4.67 -1.76 0.48
N GLU A 21 -5.14 -0.59 0.90
CA GLU A 21 -6.38 0.01 0.43
C GLU A 21 -6.22 0.58 -0.99
N LYS A 22 -7.33 0.65 -1.71
CA LYS A 22 -7.38 1.26 -3.03
C LYS A 22 -7.03 2.75 -2.94
N LEU A 23 -6.11 3.20 -3.79
CA LEU A 23 -5.86 4.60 -4.02
C LEU A 23 -7.05 5.18 -4.78
N LEU A 24 -7.59 6.28 -4.28
CA LEU A 24 -8.55 7.05 -5.05
C LEU A 24 -7.85 7.48 -6.35
N THR A 25 -8.57 7.46 -7.48
CA THR A 25 -8.07 7.95 -8.77
C THR A 25 -8.63 9.33 -9.05
N SER A 26 -7.87 10.14 -9.80
CA SER A 26 -8.10 11.56 -10.14
C SER A 26 -9.54 11.97 -10.50
N LYS A 27 -10.41 11.04 -10.95
CA LYS A 27 -11.83 11.32 -11.22
C LYS A 27 -12.70 11.49 -9.96
N ASN A 28 -12.26 10.97 -8.81
CA ASN A 28 -12.97 11.09 -7.52
C ASN A 28 -12.42 12.26 -6.65
N TYR A 29 -11.49 13.06 -7.19
CA TYR A 29 -10.72 14.09 -6.48
C TYR A 29 -11.37 15.48 -6.47
N GLN A 30 -12.69 15.58 -6.27
CA GLN A 30 -13.27 16.92 -6.18
C GLN A 30 -12.82 17.65 -4.89
N HIS A 31 -12.39 16.93 -3.82
CA HIS A 31 -12.08 17.56 -2.53
C HIS A 31 -10.97 16.92 -1.65
N SER A 32 -10.28 15.86 -2.07
CA SER A 32 -9.23 15.18 -1.25
C SER A 32 -7.85 15.23 -1.91
N SER A 33 -6.76 15.12 -1.15
CA SER A 33 -5.37 15.25 -1.65
C SER A 33 -4.86 13.98 -2.35
N LYS A 34 -4.11 14.13 -3.45
CA LYS A 34 -3.55 13.01 -4.27
C LYS A 34 -2.68 12.04 -3.44
N PRO A 35 -2.56 10.75 -3.84
CA PRO A 35 -1.60 9.84 -3.23
C PRO A 35 -0.19 10.40 -3.42
N ALA A 36 0.68 10.22 -2.43
CA ALA A 36 2.08 10.65 -2.51
C ALA A 36 2.99 9.48 -2.88
N LEU A 37 4.17 9.78 -3.40
CA LEU A 37 5.18 8.78 -3.66
C LEU A 37 5.84 8.34 -2.35
N CYS A 38 5.98 7.03 -2.12
CA CYS A 38 6.63 6.52 -0.91
C CYS A 38 8.09 6.98 -0.79
N ILE A 39 8.77 7.17 -1.92
CA ILE A 39 10.16 7.64 -1.96
C ILE A 39 10.36 9.06 -1.41
N GLU A 40 9.30 9.87 -1.34
CA GLU A 40 9.36 11.23 -0.78
C GLU A 40 9.25 11.22 0.76
N HIS A 41 8.82 10.09 1.35
CA HIS A 41 8.52 9.95 2.78
C HIS A 41 9.27 8.77 3.43
N ILE A 42 10.44 8.38 2.90
CA ILE A 42 11.14 7.16 3.32
C ILE A 42 11.39 7.10 4.82
N GLY A 43 11.93 8.19 5.39
CA GLY A 43 12.27 8.26 6.82
C GLY A 43 11.04 8.12 7.70
N ASP A 44 9.98 8.85 7.37
CA ASP A 44 8.74 8.85 8.13
C ASP A 44 7.99 7.52 8.02
N ILE A 45 7.96 6.92 6.83
CA ILE A 45 7.37 5.60 6.61
C ILE A 45 8.11 4.54 7.42
N PHE A 46 9.45 4.60 7.44
CA PHE A 46 10.24 3.67 8.23
C PHE A 46 9.99 3.86 9.73
N TYR A 47 9.99 5.11 10.21
CA TYR A 47 9.75 5.43 11.62
C TYR A 47 8.35 4.97 12.07
N VAL A 48 7.30 5.36 11.34
CA VAL A 48 5.90 5.16 11.75
C VAL A 48 5.41 3.74 11.49
N PHE A 49 5.76 3.16 10.35
CA PHE A 49 5.21 1.86 9.91
C PHE A 49 6.23 0.72 9.96
N GLY A 50 7.52 1.00 10.16
CA GLY A 50 8.57 -0.02 10.11
C GLY A 50 8.77 -0.62 8.70
N VAL A 51 8.35 0.10 7.65
CA VAL A 51 8.44 -0.34 6.25
C VAL A 51 9.66 0.30 5.59
N ASN A 52 10.53 -0.51 5.00
CA ASN A 52 11.69 -0.02 4.26
C ASN A 52 11.41 0.01 2.76
N VAL A 53 10.97 1.17 2.27
CA VAL A 53 10.58 1.36 0.86
C VAL A 53 11.79 1.51 -0.09
N ASN A 54 13.01 1.67 0.41
CA ASN A 54 14.22 1.68 -0.43
C ASN A 54 14.51 0.30 -1.06
N LYS A 55 13.90 -0.76 -0.53
CA LYS A 55 14.04 -2.13 -1.03
C LYS A 55 12.83 -2.58 -1.84
N ASP A 56 11.95 -1.64 -2.20
CA ASP A 56 10.75 -1.98 -2.93
C ASP A 56 11.04 -2.35 -4.39
N LEU A 57 10.24 -3.28 -4.91
CA LEU A 57 10.37 -3.78 -6.28
C LEU A 57 9.11 -3.37 -7.05
N PRO A 58 9.22 -2.77 -8.24
CA PRO A 58 8.06 -2.26 -8.99
C PRO A 58 6.97 -3.30 -9.31
N ASN A 59 7.35 -4.58 -9.40
CA ASN A 59 6.47 -5.71 -9.71
C ASN A 59 5.98 -6.48 -8.47
N LYS A 60 6.24 -5.96 -7.26
CA LYS A 60 5.85 -6.56 -5.98
C LYS A 60 5.19 -5.58 -5.03
N HIS A 61 5.66 -4.33 -5.02
CA HIS A 61 5.31 -3.34 -4.02
C HIS A 61 4.74 -2.08 -4.67
N PRO A 62 3.64 -1.52 -4.11
CA PRO A 62 3.13 -0.23 -4.60
C PRO A 62 4.11 0.91 -4.39
N ALA A 63 4.14 1.86 -5.32
CA ALA A 63 5.00 3.04 -5.24
C ALA A 63 4.38 4.17 -4.39
N PHE A 64 3.10 4.08 -4.06
CA PHE A 64 2.33 5.19 -3.50
C PHE A 64 1.78 4.90 -2.11
N ILE A 65 1.60 5.97 -1.34
CA ILE A 65 0.97 5.98 -0.01
C ILE A 65 -0.33 6.79 -0.07
N CYS A 66 -1.39 6.27 0.56
CA CYS A 66 -2.67 6.97 0.61
C CYS A 66 -2.66 8.11 1.65
N LEU A 67 -3.56 9.07 1.46
CA LEU A 67 -3.70 10.23 2.36
C LEU A 67 -3.97 9.83 3.81
N THR A 68 -4.77 8.79 4.05
CA THR A 68 -5.02 8.29 5.41
C THR A 68 -3.75 7.84 6.10
N CYS A 69 -2.82 7.22 5.38
CA CYS A 69 -1.54 6.80 5.94
C CYS A 69 -0.57 7.98 6.11
N LEU A 70 -0.62 8.99 5.22
CA LEU A 70 0.12 10.25 5.40
C LEU A 70 -0.36 11.02 6.64
N ASN A 71 -1.67 11.17 6.82
CA ASN A 71 -2.23 11.84 8.00
C ASN A 71 -1.88 11.10 9.30
N LYS A 72 -1.76 9.76 9.25
CA LYS A 72 -1.26 8.97 10.39
C LYS A 72 0.20 9.31 10.71
N ILE A 73 1.05 9.50 9.70
CA ILE A 73 2.43 9.97 9.89
C ILE A 73 2.42 11.30 10.62
N GLU A 74 1.73 12.31 10.07
CA GLU A 74 1.66 13.65 10.65
C GLU A 74 1.15 13.63 12.10
N HIS A 75 0.09 12.88 12.36
CA HIS A 75 -0.47 12.78 13.70
C HIS A 75 0.51 12.14 14.70
N ILE A 76 1.21 11.07 14.31
CA ILE A 76 2.14 10.36 15.19
C ILE A 76 3.40 11.18 15.43
N THR A 77 3.93 11.86 14.40
CA THR A 77 5.11 12.72 14.55
C THR A 77 4.83 13.94 15.43
N LEU A 78 3.61 14.48 15.41
CA LEU A 78 3.20 15.58 16.28
C LEU A 78 2.89 15.16 17.71
N THR A 79 2.21 14.02 17.90
CA THR A 79 1.74 13.60 19.23
C THR A 79 2.71 12.72 19.99
N LEU A 80 3.66 12.08 19.30
CA LEU A 80 4.61 11.10 19.86
C LEU A 80 3.93 9.97 20.66
N SER A 81 2.68 9.64 20.29
CA SER A 81 1.89 8.60 20.95
C SER A 81 2.42 7.21 20.63
N GLU A 82 2.99 6.52 21.64
CA GLU A 82 3.49 5.15 21.51
C GLU A 82 2.39 4.16 21.08
N ASN A 83 1.16 4.36 21.56
CA ASN A 83 0.04 3.49 21.19
C ASN A 83 -0.35 3.66 19.71
N CYS A 84 -0.36 4.89 19.22
CA CYS A 84 -0.61 5.15 17.80
C CYS A 84 0.49 4.56 16.92
N LEU A 85 1.75 4.65 17.37
CA LEU A 85 2.90 4.04 16.69
C LEU A 85 2.76 2.51 16.59
N LYS A 86 2.44 1.83 17.70
CA LYS A 86 2.22 0.37 17.72
C LYS A 86 1.10 -0.05 16.76
N ASN A 87 -0.01 0.68 16.75
CA ASN A 87 -1.13 0.41 15.85
C ASN A 87 -0.75 0.61 14.38
N ALA A 88 0.04 1.64 14.07
CA ALA A 88 0.54 1.89 12.71
C ALA A 88 1.46 0.75 12.24
N GLN A 89 2.40 0.32 13.09
CA GLN A 89 3.28 -0.81 12.78
C GLN A 89 2.51 -2.12 12.63
N HIS A 90 1.48 -2.37 13.46
CA HIS A 90 0.63 -3.54 13.33
C HIS A 90 -0.11 -3.57 12.00
N LEU A 91 -0.69 -2.44 11.57
CA LEU A 91 -1.34 -2.30 10.25
C LEU A 91 -0.38 -2.73 9.12
N ALA A 92 0.82 -2.17 9.08
CA ALA A 92 1.79 -2.50 8.05
C ALA A 92 2.25 -3.96 8.11
N ALA A 93 2.35 -4.54 9.30
CA ALA A 93 2.68 -5.95 9.49
C ALA A 93 1.58 -6.87 8.94
N THR A 94 0.30 -6.55 9.18
CA THR A 94 -0.84 -7.34 8.66
C THR A 94 -0.96 -7.25 7.14
N THR A 95 -0.65 -6.10 6.55
CA THR A 95 -0.71 -5.88 5.10
C THR A 95 0.48 -6.52 4.36
N ARG A 96 1.59 -6.82 5.04
CA ARG A 96 2.83 -7.31 4.43
C ARG A 96 2.64 -8.54 3.53
N ASN A 97 1.74 -9.44 3.91
CA ASN A 97 1.52 -10.72 3.22
C ASN A 97 0.76 -10.58 1.88
N ILE A 98 0.19 -9.42 1.60
CA ILE A 98 -0.46 -9.13 0.31
C ILE A 98 0.61 -9.08 -0.80
N TRP A 99 1.81 -8.61 -0.47
CA TRP A 99 2.81 -8.22 -1.46
C TRP A 99 3.60 -9.40 -2.01
N THR A 100 3.23 -9.82 -3.22
CA THR A 100 3.79 -10.99 -3.92
C THR A 100 4.27 -10.62 -5.32
N CYS A 101 5.30 -11.32 -5.80
CA CYS A 101 5.72 -11.20 -7.19
C CYS A 101 4.70 -11.92 -8.09
N PHE A 102 4.59 -11.48 -9.34
CA PHE A 102 3.81 -12.20 -10.34
C PHE A 102 4.32 -13.65 -10.51
N ASN A 103 3.40 -14.59 -10.57
CA ASN A 103 3.65 -15.99 -10.93
C ASN A 103 2.55 -16.44 -11.91
N SER A 104 2.95 -16.82 -13.12
CA SER A 104 2.06 -17.27 -14.20
C SER A 104 1.37 -18.61 -13.93
N GLU A 105 1.89 -19.40 -12.99
CA GLU A 105 1.30 -20.69 -12.61
C GLU A 105 0.14 -20.54 -11.62
N LEU A 106 0.02 -19.38 -10.97
CA LEU A 106 -1.04 -19.09 -10.00
C LEU A 106 -2.26 -18.48 -10.69
N SER A 107 -3.45 -18.84 -10.23
CA SER A 107 -4.67 -18.10 -10.55
C SER A 107 -4.78 -16.80 -9.75
N ILE A 108 -5.74 -15.93 -10.11
CA ILE A 108 -6.03 -14.70 -9.36
C ILE A 108 -6.35 -14.98 -7.90
N ASN A 109 -7.04 -16.08 -7.60
CA ASN A 109 -7.45 -16.44 -6.24
C ASN A 109 -6.30 -16.99 -5.38
N GLU A 110 -5.22 -17.44 -6.01
CA GLU A 110 -4.03 -17.96 -5.34
C GLU A 110 -2.94 -16.90 -5.19
N CYS A 111 -2.92 -15.89 -6.08
CA CYS A 111 -2.05 -14.73 -5.95
C CYS A 111 -2.57 -13.80 -4.85
N SER A 112 -1.86 -13.70 -3.73
CA SER A 112 -2.28 -12.90 -2.56
C SER A 112 -2.61 -11.45 -2.91
N LEU A 113 -1.84 -10.84 -3.82
CA LEU A 113 -2.06 -9.46 -4.25
C LEU A 113 -3.34 -9.32 -5.08
N CYS A 114 -3.48 -10.15 -6.10
CA CYS A 114 -4.61 -10.09 -7.02
C CYS A 114 -5.92 -10.52 -6.36
N PHE A 115 -5.87 -11.50 -5.45
CA PHE A 115 -7.01 -11.90 -4.63
C PHE A 115 -7.44 -10.76 -3.72
N HIS A 116 -6.52 -10.16 -2.95
CA HIS A 116 -6.81 -8.99 -2.11
C HIS A 116 -7.43 -7.85 -2.91
N TYR A 117 -6.84 -7.53 -4.07
CA TYR A 117 -7.40 -6.51 -4.97
C TYR A 117 -8.84 -6.85 -5.40
N SER A 118 -9.14 -8.10 -5.72
CA SER A 118 -10.50 -8.50 -6.09
C SER A 118 -11.51 -8.34 -4.95
N GLN A 119 -11.10 -8.58 -3.70
CA GLN A 119 -11.97 -8.46 -2.53
C GLN A 119 -12.36 -7.02 -2.23
N ILE A 120 -11.46 -6.06 -2.44
CA ILE A 120 -11.73 -4.64 -2.19
C ILE A 120 -12.42 -3.92 -3.37
N MET A 121 -12.63 -4.63 -4.50
CA MET A 121 -13.32 -4.11 -5.69
C MET A 121 -14.72 -4.68 -5.88
N ALA A 122 -15.06 -5.73 -5.13
CA ALA A 122 -16.40 -6.34 -5.10
C ALA A 122 -17.36 -5.49 -4.26
#